data_AF-A0A1H3JFJ5-F1
#
_entry.id   AF-A0A1H3JFJ5-F1
#
_cell.length_a   1.000
_cell.length_b   1.000
_cell.length_c   1.000
_cell.angle_alpha   90.00
_cell.angle_beta   90.00
_cell.angle_gamma   90.00
#
_symmetry.space_group_name_H-M   'P 1'
#
loop_
_entity.id
_entity.type
_entity.pdbx_description
1 polymer ?
#
loop_
_entity_poly.entity_id
_entity_poly.type
_entity_poly.pdbx_seq_one_letter_code
_entity_poly.pdbx_strand_id
1 'polypeptide(L)' 'MNMIYIENEGALYRGPARGVPREIWNAKEKKFVPYKGAVPKPIEWGYEIDEAEAREMMGIEEEGNGKNDPVLQVAH' A
#
# COMPACT_ATOMS: atom_id res chain seq x y z
N MET A 1 9.06 -9.53 -15.42
CA MET A 1 7.60 -9.33 -15.25
C MET A 1 7.44 -8.09 -14.40
N ASN A 2 6.77 -7.05 -14.91
CA ASN A 2 6.50 -5.87 -14.08
C ASN A 2 5.38 -6.21 -13.09
N MET A 3 5.59 -5.84 -11.83
CA MET A 3 4.57 -5.88 -10.78
C MET A 3 3.89 -4.51 -10.78
N ILE A 4 2.56 -4.49 -10.80
CA ILE A 4 1.77 -3.26 -10.69
C ILE A 4 1.00 -3.25 -9.37
N TYR A 5 0.69 -2.05 -8.88
CA TYR A 5 -0.20 -1.82 -7.76
C TYR A 5 -1.57 -1.40 -8.28
N ILE A 6 -2.63 -1.92 -7.66
CA ILE A 6 -4.01 -1.73 -8.11
C ILE A 6 -4.82 -1.28 -6.91
N GLU A 7 -5.42 -0.11 -6.99
CA GLU A 7 -6.45 0.34 -6.05
C GLU A 7 -7.80 -0.18 -6.53
N ASN A 8 -8.59 -0.78 -5.65
CA ASN A 8 -10.01 -1.03 -5.90
C ASN A 8 -10.82 -0.90 -4.60
N GLU A 9 -11.67 0.12 -4.53
CA GLU A 9 -12.64 0.34 -3.45
C GLU A 9 -11.97 0.43 -2.05
N GLY A 10 -10.83 1.11 -1.97
CA GLY A 10 -10.03 1.29 -0.77
C GLY A 10 -9.11 0.11 -0.44
N ALA A 11 -9.13 -0.96 -1.25
CA ALA A 11 -8.23 -2.10 -1.10
C ALA A 11 -7.06 -2.01 -2.08
N LEU A 12 -5.85 -2.25 -1.58
CA LEU A 12 -4.63 -2.28 -2.36
C LEU A 12 -4.28 -3.71 -2.77
N TYR A 13 -4.14 -3.94 -4.07
CA TYR A 13 -3.76 -5.22 -4.65
C TYR A 13 -2.46 -5.06 -5.44
N ARG A 14 -1.79 -6.18 -5.71
CA ARG A 14 -0.65 -6.21 -6.64
C ARG A 14 -0.62 -7.47 -7.49
N GLY A 15 -0.09 -7.35 -8.70
CA GLY A 15 -0.03 -8.46 -9.65
C GLY A 15 0.67 -8.10 -10.97
N PRO A 16 0.75 -9.05 -11.92
CA PRO A 16 1.34 -8.81 -13.25
C PRO A 16 0.48 -7.93 -14.18
N ALA A 17 -0.81 -7.76 -13.89
CA ALA A 17 -1.76 -6.96 -14.67
C ALA A 17 -3.03 -6.66 -13.85
N ARG A 18 -3.79 -5.63 -14.24
CA ARG A 18 -5.03 -5.20 -13.55
C ARG A 18 -6.05 -6.33 -13.41
N GLY A 19 -6.25 -7.13 -14.46
CA GLY A 19 -7.19 -8.26 -14.45
C GLY A 19 -6.70 -9.52 -13.70
N VAL A 20 -5.47 -9.51 -13.19
CA VAL A 20 -4.80 -10.68 -12.59
C VAL A 20 -4.10 -10.32 -11.27
N PRO A 21 -4.80 -9.79 -10.25
CA PRO A 21 -4.22 -9.56 -8.93
C PRO A 21 -3.79 -10.90 -8.30
N ARG A 22 -2.61 -10.93 -7.68
CA ARG A 22 -2.09 -12.12 -6.99
C ARG A 22 -2.10 -11.96 -5.48
N GLU A 23 -1.95 -10.74 -5.00
CA GLU A 23 -1.85 -10.43 -3.58
C GLU A 23 -2.68 -9.20 -3.24
N ILE A 24 -3.13 -9.12 -1.99
CA ILE A 24 -3.88 -8.00 -1.40
C ILE A 24 -3.16 -7.53 -0.13
N TRP A 25 -3.12 -6.22 0.09
CA TRP A 25 -2.60 -5.64 1.31
C TRP A 25 -3.52 -5.95 2.48
N ASN A 26 -2.97 -6.60 3.52
CA ASN A 26 -3.65 -6.77 4.78
C ASN A 26 -3.14 -5.73 5.78
N ALA A 27 -3.91 -4.65 5.98
CA ALA A 27 -3.57 -3.58 6.91
C ALA A 27 -3.38 -4.07 8.37
N LYS A 28 -4.06 -5.15 8.78
CA LYS A 28 -3.90 -5.73 10.13
C LYS A 28 -2.56 -6.41 10.32
N GLU A 29 -2.08 -7.09 9.28
CA GLU A 29 -0.81 -7.82 9.30
C GLU A 29 0.37 -7.02 8.73
N LYS A 30 0.10 -5.80 8.24
CA LYS A 30 1.06 -4.91 7.54
C LYS A 30 1.87 -5.66 6.47
N LYS A 31 1.22 -6.53 5.71
CA LYS A 31 1.85 -7.31 4.63
C LYS A 31 0.88 -7.62 3.51
N PHE A 32 1.43 -7.89 2.34
CA PHE A 32 0.69 -8.51 1.24
C PHE A 32 0.45 -9.99 1.54
N VAL A 33 -0.80 -10.43 1.36
CA VAL A 33 -1.21 -11.83 1.50
C VAL A 33 -1.79 -12.34 0.19
N PRO A 34 -1.74 -13.67 -0.09
CA PRO A 34 -2.30 -14.23 -1.30
C PRO A 34 -3.78 -13.85 -1.47
N TYR A 35 -4.11 -13.27 -2.63
CA TYR A 35 -5.48 -12.96 -2.99
C TYR A 35 -6.18 -14.25 -3.44
N LYS A 36 -7.19 -14.67 -2.68
CA LYS A 36 -7.98 -15.89 -2.96
C LYS A 36 -9.26 -15.62 -3.75
N GLY A 37 -9.43 -14.40 -4.29
CA GLY A 37 -10.60 -14.07 -5.09
C GLY A 37 -10.59 -14.72 -6.47
N ALA A 38 -11.72 -14.65 -7.16
CA ALA A 38 -11.88 -15.22 -8.49
C ALA A 38 -11.06 -14.45 -9.54
N VAL A 39 -10.39 -15.21 -10.41
CA VAL A 39 -9.70 -14.75 -11.63
C VAL A 39 -10.42 -15.41 -12.81
N PRO A 40 -10.70 -14.71 -13.93
CA PRO A 40 -10.26 -13.35 -14.27
C PRO A 40 -11.23 -12.24 -13.84
N LYS A 41 -10.67 -11.09 -13.44
CA LYS A 41 -11.44 -9.85 -13.25
C LYS A 41 -11.50 -9.07 -14.57
N PRO A 42 -12.54 -8.24 -14.81
CA PRO A 42 -12.58 -7.33 -15.95
C PRO A 42 -11.36 -6.39 -15.97
N ILE A 43 -10.95 -5.93 -17.15
CA ILE A 43 -9.83 -4.99 -17.31
C ILE A 43 -10.08 -3.66 -16.57
N GLU A 44 -11.36 -3.27 -16.43
CA GLU A 44 -11.80 -2.07 -15.73
C GLU A 44 -11.84 -2.24 -14.19
N TRP A 45 -11.44 -3.39 -13.66
CA TRP A 45 -11.37 -3.60 -12.22
C TRP A 45 -10.20 -2.82 -11.61
N GLY A 46 -10.51 -1.95 -10.64
CA GLY A 46 -9.55 -1.04 -10.02
C GLY A 46 -8.84 -0.11 -11.01
N TYR A 47 -7.88 0.66 -10.50
CA TYR A 47 -6.95 1.44 -11.33
C TYR A 47 -5.52 1.19 -10.91
N GLU A 48 -4.61 1.28 -11.87
CA GLU A 48 -3.18 1.19 -11.60
C GLU A 48 -2.74 2.46 -10.87
N ILE A 49 -2.03 2.28 -9.77
CA ILE A 49 -1.38 3.36 -9.02
C ILE A 49 0.12 3.12 -9.03
N ASP A 50 0.89 4.19 -8.84
CA ASP A 50 2.33 4.06 -8.70
C ASP A 50 2.73 3.56 -7.29
N GLU A 51 4.01 3.23 -7.12
CA GLU A 51 4.50 2.69 -5.85
C GLU A 51 4.44 3.70 -4.70
N ALA A 52 4.59 5.01 -4.96
CA ALA A 52 4.50 6.02 -3.92
C ALA A 52 3.07 6.11 -3.39
N GLU A 53 2.07 6.18 -4.26
CA GLU A 53 0.65 6.14 -3.86
C GLU A 53 0.33 4.84 -3.09
N ALA A 54 0.85 3.70 -3.55
CA ALA A 54 0.69 2.43 -2.84
C ALA A 54 1.29 2.46 -1.43
N ARG A 55 2.46 3.10 -1.23
CA ARG A 55 3.09 3.26 0.09
C ARG A 55 2.27 4.12 1.03
N GLU A 56 1.66 5.19 0.52
CA GLU A 56 0.73 6.01 1.28
C GLU A 56 -0.48 5.19 1.74
N MET A 57 -1.06 4.37 0.86
CA MET A 57 -2.17 3.48 1.22
C MET A 57 -1.77 2.38 2.22
N MET A 58 -0.52 1.92 2.18
CA MET A 58 0.00 0.94 3.14
C MET A 58 0.22 1.54 4.54
N GLY A 59 0.19 2.87 4.68
CA GLY A 59 0.58 3.55 5.92
C GLY A 59 2.05 3.27 6.27
N ILE A 60 2.88 2.97 5.27
CA ILE A 60 4.33 2.94 5.42
C ILE A 60 4.75 4.41 5.29
N GLU A 61 4.52 5.16 6.36
CA GLU A 61 5.15 6.47 6.52
C GLU A 61 6.65 6.24 6.35
N GLU A 62 7.28 6.91 5.39
CA GLU A 62 8.74 6.92 5.33
C GLU A 62 9.24 7.37 6.70
N GLU A 63 9.88 6.46 7.43
CA GLU A 63 10.56 6.77 8.68
C GLU A 63 11.73 7.69 8.32
N GLY A 64 11.42 8.99 8.30
CA GLY A 64 12.24 10.01 7.67
C GLY A 64 11.84 11.39 8.14
N ASN A 65 11.92 11.65 9.45
CA ASN A 65 12.80 12.67 10.02
C ASN A 65 12.40 12.97 11.47
N GLY A 66 13.32 12.65 12.40
CA GLY A 66 13.22 13.11 13.77
C GLY A 66 13.26 14.63 13.85
N LYS A 67 12.32 15.20 14.59
CA LYS A 67 12.62 16.34 15.44
C LYS A 67 12.44 15.90 16.88
N ASN A 68 13.54 15.40 17.43
CA ASN A 68 13.81 15.58 18.85
C ASN A 68 13.90 17.09 19.08
N ASP A 69 12.88 17.69 19.67
CA ASP A 69 13.05 18.91 20.45
C ASP A 69 12.51 18.64 21.85
N PRO A 70 13.33 18.11 22.78
CA PRO A 70 13.07 18.26 24.20
C PRO A 70 13.33 19.72 24.58
N VAL A 71 12.32 20.59 24.46
CA VAL A 71 12.35 21.89 25.17
C VAL A 71 11.70 21.68 26.53
N LEU A 72 12.46 21.07 27.43
CA LEU A 72 12.28 21.23 28.87
C LEU A 72 13.64 21.53 29.52
N GLN A 73 14.03 22.79 29.43
CA GLN A 73 14.87 23.54 30.38
C GLN A 73 14.74 25.02 29.98
N VAL A 74 14.31 25.92 30.85
CA VAL A 74 15.08 26.34 32.03
C VAL A 74 14.17 26.72 33.21
N ALA A 75 14.67 26.38 34.40
CA ALA A 75 14.28 26.97 35.67
C ALA A 75 14.99 28.33 35.86
N HIS A 76 14.29 29.31 36.41
CA HIS A 76 14.72 30.21 37.50
C HIS A 76 13.53 30.99 38.05
#